data_AF-M4S294-F1
#
_entry.id   AF-M4S294-F1
#
_cell.length_a   1.000
_cell.length_b   1.000
_cell.length_c   1.000
_cell.angle_alpha   90.00
_cell.angle_beta   90.00
_cell.angle_gamma   90.00
#
_symmetry.space_group_name_H-M   'P 1'
#
loop_
_entity.id
_entity.type
_entity.pdbx_description
1 polymer ?
#
loop_
_entity_poly.entity_id
_entity_poly.type
_entity_poly.pdbx_seq_one_letter_code
_entity_poly.pdbx_strand_id
1 'polypeptide(L)' 'MAGVEDELKARIAQIDRDMRLLSVGELRRRADAIAEVARANGMEPLGRLAADLGDTLQRSGRGAGVRSCLDGMRAAMAGR' A
#
# COMPACT_ATOMS: atom_id res chain seq x y z
N MET A 1 -16.07 6.98 14.53
CA MET A 1 -14.86 6.13 14.47
C MET A 1 -14.67 5.78 13.00
N ALA A 2 -13.57 6.19 12.38
CA ALA A 2 -13.29 5.78 11.00
C ALA A 2 -13.02 4.27 11.02
N GLY A 3 -13.57 3.53 10.05
CA GLY A 3 -13.32 2.09 9.97
C GLY A 3 -11.86 1.81 9.59
N VAL A 4 -11.39 0.59 9.85
CA VAL A 4 -10.06 0.13 9.39
C VAL A 4 -9.89 0.34 7.88
N GLU A 5 -10.97 0.19 7.12
CA GLU A 5 -10.96 0.43 5.68
C GLU A 5 -10.66 1.89 5.31
N ASP A 6 -11.27 2.87 6.00
CA ASP A 6 -10.99 4.30 5.80
C ASP A 6 -9.54 4.63 6.15
N GLU A 7 -9.02 4.03 7.22
CA GLU A 7 -7.62 4.18 7.61
C GLU A 7 -6.68 3.65 6.53
N LEU A 8 -6.94 2.45 6.01
CA LEU A 8 -6.15 1.85 4.94
C LEU A 8 -6.25 2.70 3.65
N LYS A 9 -7.43 3.24 3.32
CA LYS A 9 -7.62 4.13 2.15
C LYS A 9 -6.77 5.38 2.30
N ALA A 10 -6.78 5.99 3.49
CA ALA A 10 -5.97 7.17 3.78
C ALA A 10 -4.47 6.88 3.68
N ARG A 11 -3.99 5.76 4.21
CA ARG A 11 -2.57 5.35 4.13
C ARG A 11 -2.13 5.11 2.69
N ILE A 12 -2.95 4.47 1.86
CA ILE A 12 -2.66 4.28 0.42
C ILE A 12 -2.58 5.63 -0.29
N ALA A 13 -3.52 6.53 -0.04
CA ALA A 13 -3.52 7.87 -0.62
C ALA A 13 -2.29 8.69 -0.19
N GLN A 14 -1.83 8.53 1.05
CA GLN A 14 -0.60 9.16 1.53
C GLN A 14 0.64 8.63 0.81
N ILE A 15 0.76 7.32 0.56
CA ILE A 15 1.87 6.76 -0.22
C ILE A 15 1.92 7.35 -1.62
N ASP A 16 0.77 7.48 -2.30
CA ASP A 16 0.70 8.04 -3.65
C ASP A 16 1.08 9.52 -3.70
N ARG A 17 0.62 10.31 -2.71
CA ARG A 17 0.97 11.73 -2.58
C ARG A 17 2.46 11.92 -2.29
N ASP A 18 2.99 11.14 -1.36
CA ASP A 18 4.34 11.34 -0.83
C ASP A 18 5.41 10.59 -1.64
N MET A 19 5.00 9.89 -2.70
CA MET A 19 5.86 9.05 -3.55
C MET A 19 7.12 9.80 -4.05
N ARG A 20 6.96 11.08 -4.40
CA ARG A 20 8.05 11.95 -4.88
C ARG A 20 8.89 12.57 -3.75
N LEU A 21 8.39 12.57 -2.52
CA LEU A 21 8.97 13.27 -1.37
C LEU A 21 9.76 12.33 -0.45
N LEU A 22 9.24 11.13 -0.21
CA LEU A 22 9.82 10.18 0.74
C LEU A 22 10.85 9.28 0.08
N SER A 23 11.82 8.82 0.86
CA SER A 23 12.76 7.80 0.40
C SER A 23 12.04 6.47 0.11
N VAL A 24 12.66 5.65 -0.74
CA VAL A 24 12.16 4.29 -1.04
C VAL A 24 12.01 3.45 0.23
N GLY A 25 12.92 3.60 1.21
CA GLY A 25 12.85 2.89 2.48
C GLY A 25 11.67 3.32 3.37
N GLU A 26 11.29 4.59 3.34
CA GLU A 26 10.10 5.08 4.05
C GLU A 26 8.81 4.64 3.37
N LEU A 27 8.75 4.70 2.03
CA LEU A 27 7.61 4.19 1.26
C LEU A 27 7.40 2.69 1.52
N ARG A 28 8.48 1.91 1.56
CA ARG A 28 8.42 0.49 1.89
C ARG A 28 7.87 0.26 3.30
N ARG A 29 8.42 0.95 4.32
CA ARG A 29 7.93 0.79 5.70
C ARG A 29 6.44 1.10 5.84
N ARG A 30 5.94 2.09 5.09
CA ARG A 30 4.50 2.39 5.05
C ARG A 30 3.70 1.30 4.35
N ALA A 31 4.20 0.75 3.24
CA ALA A 31 3.56 -0.36 2.55
C ALA A 31 3.50 -1.62 3.45
N ASP A 32 4.60 -1.94 4.15
CA ASP A 32 4.66 -3.05 5.11
C ASP A 32 3.64 -2.85 6.25
N ALA A 33 3.54 -1.63 6.80
CA ALA A 33 2.54 -1.32 7.82
C ALA A 33 1.08 -1.44 7.34
N ILE A 34 0.81 -1.14 6.05
CA ILE A 34 -0.50 -1.40 5.44
C ILE A 34 -0.74 -2.90 5.34
N ALA A 35 0.28 -3.67 4.96
CA ALA A 35 0.19 -5.12 4.83
C ALA A 35 -0.18 -5.78 6.16
N GLU A 36 0.48 -5.38 7.24
CA GLU A 36 0.21 -5.90 8.58
C GLU A 36 -1.22 -5.59 9.04
N VAL A 37 -1.65 -4.32 8.93
CA VAL A 37 -3.01 -3.93 9.35
C VAL A 37 -4.08 -4.63 8.49
N ALA A 38 -3.88 -4.72 7.18
CA ALA A 38 -4.82 -5.42 6.29
C ALA A 38 -4.96 -6.90 6.66
N ARG A 39 -3.84 -7.61 6.90
CA ARG A 39 -3.85 -9.02 7.31
C ARG A 39 -4.51 -9.22 8.67
N ALA A 40 -4.20 -8.36 9.64
CA ALA A 40 -4.81 -8.41 10.97
C ALA A 40 -6.34 -8.27 10.94
N ASN A 41 -6.90 -7.68 9.88
CA ASN A 41 -8.33 -7.45 9.71
C ASN A 41 -8.97 -8.35 8.64
N GLY A 42 -8.31 -9.45 8.24
CA GLY A 42 -8.87 -10.41 7.28
C GLY A 42 -8.97 -9.87 5.84
N MET A 43 -8.20 -8.84 5.51
CA MET A 43 -8.09 -8.26 4.17
C MET A 43 -6.86 -8.81 3.44
N GLU A 44 -6.73 -10.14 3.37
CA GLU A 44 -5.56 -10.81 2.80
C GLU A 44 -5.16 -10.34 1.37
N PRO A 45 -6.10 -10.13 0.42
CA PRO A 45 -5.74 -9.65 -0.91
C PRO A 45 -5.01 -8.29 -0.86
N LEU A 46 -5.50 -7.38 -0.02
CA LEU A 46 -4.88 -6.08 0.19
C LEU A 46 -3.52 -6.21 0.88
N GLY A 47 -3.44 -7.08 1.89
CA GLY A 47 -2.20 -7.34 2.61
C GLY A 47 -1.11 -7.96 1.73
N ARG A 48 -1.48 -8.75 0.73
CA ARG A 48 -0.54 -9.29 -0.26
C ARG A 48 -0.06 -8.20 -1.22
N LEU A 49 -0.97 -7.41 -1.77
CA LEU A 49 -0.62 -6.31 -2.68
C LEU A 49 0.26 -5.24 -2.01
N ALA A 50 0.02 -4.96 -0.73
CA ALA A 50 0.84 -4.04 0.06
C ALA A 50 2.27 -4.57 0.27
N ALA A 51 2.43 -5.87 0.51
CA ALA A 51 3.76 -6.49 0.62
C ALA A 51 4.49 -6.49 -0.73
N ASP A 52 3.80 -6.83 -1.82
CA ASP A 52 4.36 -6.80 -3.17
C ASP A 52 4.81 -5.38 -3.57
N LEU A 53 4.10 -4.34 -3.10
CA LEU A 53 4.52 -2.94 -3.24
C LEU A 53 5.85 -2.68 -2.52
N GLY A 54 5.99 -3.14 -1.27
CA GLY A 54 7.22 -3.02 -0.49
C GLY A 54 8.43 -3.68 -1.19
N ASP A 55 8.23 -4.88 -1.72
CA ASP A 55 9.24 -5.62 -2.50
C ASP A 55 9.59 -4.91 -3.81
N THR A 56 8.59 -4.39 -4.51
CA THR A 56 8.78 -3.65 -5.77
C THR A 56 9.56 -2.36 -5.53
N LEU A 57 9.25 -1.64 -4.46
CA LEU A 57 10.00 -0.46 -4.02
C LEU A 57 11.46 -0.82 -3.75
N GLN A 58 11.71 -1.93 -3.05
CA GLN A 58 13.08 -2.36 -2.74
C GLN A 58 13.88 -2.76 -3.99
N ARG A 59 13.28 -3.48 -4.93
CA ARG A 59 13.98 -4.01 -6.13
C ARG A 59 14.15 -2.97 -7.23
N SER A 60 13.11 -2.18 -7.48
CA SER A 60 12.99 -1.36 -8.69
C SER A 60 12.83 0.13 -8.38
N GLY A 61 12.88 0.52 -7.10
CA GLY A 61 12.64 1.89 -6.67
C GLY A 61 11.24 2.35 -7.05
N ARG A 62 11.14 3.50 -7.73
CA ARG A 62 9.86 4.16 -8.07
C ARG A 62 9.35 3.83 -9.48
N GLY A 63 9.80 2.72 -10.05
CA GLY A 63 9.48 2.33 -11.43
C GLY A 63 8.01 1.96 -11.66
N ALA A 64 7.69 1.60 -12.90
CA ALA A 64 6.31 1.33 -13.36
C ALA A 64 5.54 0.31 -12.51
N GLY A 65 6.23 -0.66 -11.90
CA GLY A 65 5.61 -1.68 -11.05
C GLY A 65 4.88 -1.11 -9.82
N VAL A 66 5.35 0.01 -9.26
CA VAL A 66 4.74 0.60 -8.05
C VAL A 66 3.32 1.10 -8.33
N ARG A 67 3.10 1.71 -9.50
CA ARG A 67 1.78 2.25 -9.86
C ARG A 67 0.76 1.12 -10.05
N SER A 68 1.19 0.02 -10.66
CA SER A 68 0.36 -1.18 -10.80
C SER A 68 -0.05 -1.76 -9.45
N CYS A 69 0.84 -1.78 -8.45
CA CYS A 69 0.51 -2.22 -7.10
C CYS A 69 -0.52 -1.29 -6.44
N LEU A 70 -0.31 0.03 -6.51
CA LEU A 70 -1.23 1.02 -5.92
C LEU A 70 -2.63 0.94 -6.54
N ASP A 71 -2.73 0.79 -7.86
CA ASP A 71 -4.01 0.64 -8.54
C ASP A 71 -4.69 -0.68 -8.17
N GLY A 72 -3.93 -1.77 -8.03
CA GLY A 72 -4.45 -3.04 -7.50
C GLY A 72 -4.99 -2.92 -6.07
N MET A 73 -4.29 -2.21 -5.19
CA MET A 73 -4.73 -1.98 -3.81
C MET A 73 -6.02 -1.15 -3.75
N ARG A 74 -6.16 -0.14 -4.61
CA ARG A 74 -7.38 0.66 -4.73
C ARG A 74 -8.55 -0.19 -5.25
N ALA A 75 -8.31 -1.03 -6.25
CA ALA A 75 -9.34 -1.93 -6.78
C ALA A 75 -9.82 -2.94 -5.73
N ALA A 76 -8.90 -3.51 -4.95
CA ALA A 76 -9.23 -4.43 -3.85
C ALA A 76 -10.12 -3.79 -2.77
N MET A 77 -10.07 -2.46 -2.64
CA MET A 77 -10.83 -1.66 -1.68
C MET A 77 -12.15 -1.12 -2.24
N ALA A 78 -12.35 -1.17 -3.56
CA ALA A 78 -13.59 -0.72 -4.22
C ALA A 78 -14.59 -1.87 -4.45
N GLY A 79 -14.16 -3.12 -4.27
CA GLY A 79 -14.97 -4.33 -4.48
C GLY A 79 -15.63 -4.92 -3.23
N ARG A 80 -15.64 -4.20 -2.10
CA ARG A 80 -16.40 -4.52 -0.89
C ARG A 80 -17.35 -3.39 -0.55
#